data_AF-A0A935QJ10-F1
#
_entry.id   AF-A0A935QJ10-F1
#
_cell.length_a   1.000
_cell.length_b   1.000
_cell.length_c   1.000
_cell.angle_alpha   90.00
_cell.angle_beta   90.00
_cell.angle_gamma   90.00
#
_symmetry.space_group_name_H-M   'P 1'
#
loop_
_entity.id
_entity.type
_entity.pdbx_description
1 polymer ?
#
loop_
_entity_poly.entity_id
_entity_poly.type
_entity_poly.pdbx_seq_one_letter_code
_entity_poly.pdbx_strand_id
1 'polypeptide(L)'
;MGGALAGSGLLLAAGLVTAPAAAADERTCTGSLGAIRVDNVKVPAGATCRLTGTRVDGNITVSRGATLLATRVVVDGNIQSQGHRAVGVTRSIVDGNIQLERGGVISLTANRVDGDIQLFSNPTGRKVVSGNIVDGNLQCKANRPAPIGGKNRVKGNKEDQCRRL
;
A
#
# COMPACT_ATOMS: atom_id res chain seq x y z
N MET A 1 -52.33 1.47 -63.21
CA MET A 1 -52.84 1.74 -61.84
C MET A 1 -51.74 1.37 -60.86
N GLY A 2 -51.23 2.34 -60.09
CA GLY A 2 -50.40 2.20 -58.88
C GLY A 2 -49.03 1.53 -59.05
N GLY A 3 -47.91 2.02 -58.51
CA GLY A 3 -47.63 3.08 -57.56
C GLY A 3 -46.17 2.91 -57.15
N ALA A 4 -45.45 4.03 -57.00
CA ALA A 4 -44.07 4.07 -56.53
C ALA A 4 -43.94 3.60 -55.07
N LEU A 5 -42.71 3.29 -54.61
CA LEU A 5 -42.12 3.91 -53.42
C LEU A 5 -40.64 3.52 -53.30
N ALA A 6 -39.79 4.55 -53.39
CA ALA A 6 -38.36 4.52 -53.10
C ALA A 6 -38.12 4.43 -51.59
N GLY A 7 -37.13 3.64 -51.16
CA GLY A 7 -36.68 3.57 -49.78
C GLY A 7 -35.18 3.84 -49.69
N SER A 8 -34.80 5.09 -49.47
CA SER A 8 -33.43 5.52 -49.20
C SER A 8 -33.05 5.15 -47.76
N GLY A 9 -32.23 4.12 -47.58
CA GLY A 9 -31.67 3.72 -46.28
C GLY A 9 -30.46 4.58 -45.92
N LEU A 10 -30.63 5.50 -44.96
CA LEU A 10 -29.58 6.31 -44.36
C LEU A 10 -28.72 5.44 -43.43
N LEU A 11 -27.49 5.13 -43.82
CA LEU A 11 -26.50 4.47 -42.97
C LEU A 11 -25.92 5.49 -41.97
N LEU A 12 -26.38 5.46 -40.72
CA LEU A 12 -25.77 6.19 -39.61
C LEU A 12 -24.49 5.46 -39.17
N ALA A 13 -23.33 5.97 -39.58
CA ALA A 13 -22.04 5.57 -39.02
C ALA A 13 -21.89 6.18 -37.61
N ALA A 14 -22.16 5.39 -36.57
CA ALA A 14 -21.90 5.76 -35.19
C ALA A 14 -20.39 5.71 -34.92
N GLY A 15 -19.75 6.88 -34.82
CA GLY A 15 -18.35 7.01 -34.42
C GLY A 15 -18.17 6.63 -32.95
N LEU A 16 -17.35 5.61 -32.68
CA LEU A 16 -16.90 5.27 -31.32
C LEU A 16 -15.90 6.32 -30.86
N VAL A 17 -16.34 7.24 -30.00
CA VAL A 17 -15.43 8.16 -29.29
C VAL A 17 -14.79 7.38 -28.15
N THR A 18 -13.54 6.94 -28.32
CA THR A 18 -12.75 6.38 -27.23
C THR A 18 -12.28 7.52 -26.32
N ALA A 19 -12.95 7.72 -25.20
CA ALA A 19 -12.44 8.60 -24.15
C ALA A 19 -11.12 8.00 -23.59
N PRO A 20 -10.07 8.81 -23.37
CA PRO A 20 -8.88 8.32 -22.68
C PRO A 20 -9.30 7.96 -21.24
N ALA A 21 -9.02 6.73 -20.83
CA ALA A 21 -9.15 6.35 -19.43
C ALA A 21 -8.19 7.24 -18.62
N ALA A 22 -8.72 7.98 -17.65
CA ALA A 22 -7.92 8.68 -16.66
C ALA A 22 -7.15 7.62 -15.86
N ALA A 23 -5.92 7.32 -16.28
CA ALA A 23 -5.00 6.54 -15.49
C ALA A 23 -4.67 7.37 -14.24
N ALA A 24 -5.11 6.92 -13.06
CA ALA A 24 -4.59 7.44 -11.81
C ALA A 24 -3.05 7.37 -11.88
N ASP A 25 -2.38 8.49 -11.65
CA ASP A 25 -0.98 8.65 -12.02
C ASP A 25 -0.12 7.92 -10.97
N GLU A 26 0.16 6.63 -11.22
CA GLU A 26 0.99 5.80 -10.34
C GLU A 26 2.43 6.33 -10.31
N ARG A 27 2.84 6.92 -9.19
CA ARG A 27 4.20 7.43 -9.03
C ARG A 27 5.17 6.29 -8.72
N THR A 28 5.97 5.93 -9.72
CA THR A 28 7.12 5.04 -9.49
C THR A 28 8.20 5.77 -8.69
N CYS A 29 8.66 5.21 -7.57
CA CYS A 29 9.65 5.80 -6.68
C CYS A 29 10.92 4.94 -6.58
N THR A 30 12.05 5.49 -7.06
CA THR A 30 13.38 4.85 -7.02
C THR A 30 14.42 5.67 -6.25
N GLY A 31 13.97 6.71 -5.55
CA GLY A 31 14.83 7.66 -4.83
C GLY A 31 14.14 8.23 -3.60
N SER A 32 14.11 9.55 -3.46
CA SER A 32 13.41 10.22 -2.35
C SER A 32 12.26 11.08 -2.87
N LEU A 33 11.12 11.06 -2.16
CA LEU A 33 10.04 12.04 -2.30
C LEU A 33 9.93 12.82 -0.99
N GLY A 34 9.84 14.14 -1.11
CA GLY A 34 9.64 15.05 0.02
C GLY A 34 8.16 15.22 0.39
N ALA A 35 7.84 16.37 0.97
CA ALA A 35 6.48 16.75 1.32
C ALA A 35 5.66 17.17 0.10
N ILE A 36 5.30 16.18 -0.72
CA ILE A 36 4.45 16.33 -1.90
C ILE A 36 3.19 15.47 -1.77
N ARG A 37 2.17 15.75 -2.59
CA ARG A 37 1.01 14.87 -2.78
C ARG A 37 1.21 14.01 -4.03
N VAL A 38 0.79 12.75 -3.96
CA VAL A 38 0.79 11.78 -5.07
C VAL A 38 -0.41 10.86 -4.93
N ASP A 39 -0.91 10.29 -6.02
CA ASP A 39 -2.03 9.35 -5.99
C ASP A 39 -1.59 8.01 -5.39
N ASN A 40 -0.90 7.18 -6.18
CA ASN A 40 -0.36 5.90 -5.74
C ASN A 40 1.17 5.94 -5.80
N VAL A 41 1.84 5.18 -4.93
CA VAL A 41 3.29 5.00 -4.98
C VAL A 41 3.63 3.54 -5.25
N LYS A 42 4.49 3.32 -6.25
CA LYS A 42 5.08 2.01 -6.51
C LYS A 42 6.57 2.05 -6.32
N VAL A 43 7.08 1.20 -5.44
CA VAL A 43 8.51 0.96 -5.29
C VAL A 43 8.85 -0.28 -6.12
N PRO A 44 9.53 -0.13 -7.27
CA PRO A 44 9.82 -1.25 -8.16
C PRO A 44 10.85 -2.20 -7.54
N ALA A 45 10.96 -3.40 -8.11
CA ALA A 45 11.78 -4.46 -7.56
C ALA A 45 13.24 -4.03 -7.36
N GLY A 46 13.84 -4.39 -6.22
CA GLY A 46 15.22 -4.05 -5.86
C GLY A 46 15.49 -2.58 -5.51
N ALA A 47 14.60 -1.66 -5.90
CA ALA A 47 14.77 -0.23 -5.70
C ALA A 47 14.58 0.18 -4.24
N THR A 48 15.07 1.37 -3.91
CA THR A 48 14.85 2.00 -2.62
C THR A 48 14.04 3.27 -2.81
N CYS A 49 12.95 3.40 -2.07
CA CYS A 49 12.16 4.62 -1.98
C CYS A 49 12.19 5.17 -0.56
N ARG A 50 12.48 6.46 -0.42
CA ARG A 50 12.37 7.19 0.84
C ARG A 50 11.28 8.25 0.73
N LEU A 51 10.25 8.16 1.56
CA LEU A 51 9.17 9.14 1.64
C LEU A 51 9.32 9.93 2.93
N THR A 52 9.28 11.26 2.84
CA THR A 52 9.41 12.13 4.02
C THR A 52 8.40 13.26 3.95
N GLY A 53 7.37 13.21 4.80
CA GLY A 53 6.29 14.20 4.75
C GLY A 53 5.34 14.04 3.56
N THR A 54 5.51 12.99 2.76
CA THR A 54 4.69 12.73 1.56
C THR A 54 3.26 12.37 1.97
N ARG A 55 2.29 12.87 1.20
CA ARG A 55 0.90 12.43 1.29
C ARG A 55 0.56 11.60 0.06
N VAL A 56 0.02 10.41 0.29
CA VAL A 56 -0.36 9.43 -0.73
C VAL A 56 -1.87 9.27 -0.63
N ASP A 57 -2.62 9.75 -1.62
CA ASP A 57 -4.08 9.73 -1.61
C ASP A 57 -4.64 8.31 -1.93
N GLY A 58 -3.77 7.39 -2.34
CA GLY A 58 -4.05 5.99 -2.59
C GLY A 58 -3.11 5.04 -1.84
N ASN A 59 -2.59 4.03 -2.54
CA ASN A 59 -1.80 2.94 -1.95
C ASN A 59 -0.30 3.10 -2.19
N ILE A 60 0.49 2.49 -1.30
CA ILE A 60 1.93 2.25 -1.49
C ILE A 60 2.15 0.76 -1.72
N THR A 61 2.67 0.41 -2.90
CA THR A 61 3.04 -0.97 -3.25
C THR A 61 4.55 -1.14 -3.29
N VAL A 62 5.08 -2.04 -2.46
CA VAL A 62 6.51 -2.34 -2.36
C VAL A 62 6.81 -3.71 -2.96
N SER A 63 7.51 -3.70 -4.10
CA SER A 63 7.82 -4.90 -4.86
C SER A 63 8.93 -5.76 -4.23
N ARG A 64 9.11 -6.95 -4.78
CA ARG A 64 10.14 -7.91 -4.34
C ARG A 64 11.54 -7.28 -4.30
N GLY A 65 12.27 -7.53 -3.21
CA GLY A 65 13.63 -7.04 -2.99
C GLY A 65 13.74 -5.52 -2.80
N ALA A 66 12.63 -4.79 -2.84
CA ALA A 66 12.64 -3.35 -2.70
C ALA A 66 12.73 -2.91 -1.23
N THR A 67 13.07 -1.64 -1.03
CA THR A 67 13.08 -0.99 0.27
C THR A 67 12.19 0.23 0.29
N LEU A 68 11.30 0.31 1.28
CA LEU A 68 10.53 1.51 1.58
C LEU A 68 10.97 2.06 2.94
N LEU A 69 11.31 3.36 2.98
CA LEU A 69 11.54 4.11 4.20
C LEU A 69 10.57 5.29 4.24
N ALA A 70 9.45 5.13 4.92
CA ALA A 70 8.40 6.13 5.06
C ALA A 70 8.45 6.78 6.44
N THR A 71 8.58 8.11 6.48
CA THR A 71 8.63 8.89 7.73
C THR A 71 7.71 10.09 7.65
N ARG A 72 6.84 10.25 8.66
CA ARG A 72 5.86 11.34 8.70
C ARG A 72 4.99 11.40 7.44
N VAL A 73 4.62 10.25 6.89
CA VAL A 73 3.73 10.19 5.72
C VAL A 73 2.27 10.08 6.16
N VAL A 74 1.37 10.48 5.26
CA VAL A 74 -0.07 10.23 5.36
C VAL A 74 -0.46 9.38 4.15
N VAL A 75 -1.11 8.25 4.38
CA VAL A 75 -1.54 7.32 3.33
C VAL A 75 -3.02 7.07 3.53
N ASP A 76 -3.83 7.55 2.59
CA ASP A 76 -5.30 7.41 2.66
C ASP A 76 -5.73 5.95 2.31
N GLY A 77 -4.84 5.19 1.65
CA GLY A 77 -5.01 3.75 1.36
C GLY A 77 -4.13 2.83 2.22
N ASN A 78 -3.59 1.79 1.58
CA ASN A 78 -2.82 0.72 2.22
C ASN A 78 -1.32 0.82 1.91
N ILE A 79 -0.50 0.24 2.80
CA ILE A 79 0.90 -0.08 2.49
C ILE A 79 1.00 -1.60 2.34
N GLN A 80 1.33 -2.05 1.12
CA GLN A 80 1.32 -3.47 0.77
C GLN A 80 2.67 -3.93 0.23
N SER A 81 3.09 -5.13 0.61
CA SER A 81 4.31 -5.73 0.09
C SER A 81 4.26 -7.24 0.01
N GLN A 82 4.85 -7.76 -1.07
CA GLN A 82 5.21 -9.18 -1.20
C GLN A 82 6.70 -9.30 -1.56
N GLY A 83 7.50 -9.80 -0.62
CA GLY A 83 8.91 -10.09 -0.85
C GLY A 83 9.87 -8.91 -0.70
N HIS A 84 9.52 -7.85 0.03
CA HIS A 84 10.42 -6.70 0.26
C HIS A 84 11.75 -7.11 0.90
N ARG A 85 12.81 -6.34 0.62
CA ARG A 85 14.06 -6.41 1.36
C ARG A 85 13.92 -5.76 2.74
N ALA A 86 13.31 -4.57 2.78
CA ALA A 86 13.07 -3.85 4.02
C ALA A 86 11.87 -2.89 3.92
N VAL A 87 11.03 -2.81 4.95
CA VAL A 87 9.99 -1.78 5.07
C VAL A 87 10.09 -1.12 6.44
N GLY A 88 10.34 0.18 6.44
CA GLY A 88 10.32 1.03 7.62
C GLY A 88 9.23 2.09 7.51
N VAL A 89 8.29 2.10 8.45
CA VAL A 89 7.22 3.12 8.53
C VAL A 89 7.26 3.71 9.93
N THR A 90 7.48 5.03 10.02
CA THR A 90 7.69 5.71 11.29
C THR A 90 6.89 7.01 11.39
N ARG A 91 6.22 7.23 12.54
CA ARG A 91 5.47 8.47 12.82
C ARG A 91 4.50 8.85 11.71
N SER A 92 3.82 7.86 11.13
CA SER A 92 2.97 8.04 9.96
C SER A 92 1.51 7.70 10.27
N ILE A 93 0.61 8.16 9.41
CA ILE A 93 -0.83 7.86 9.44
C ILE A 93 -1.16 7.02 8.22
N VAL A 94 -1.85 5.91 8.43
CA VAL A 94 -2.34 5.01 7.37
C VAL A 94 -3.82 4.74 7.66
N ASP A 95 -4.69 5.24 6.79
CA ASP A 95 -6.15 5.11 6.98
C ASP A 95 -6.62 3.67 6.64
N GLY A 96 -5.86 2.97 5.79
CA GLY A 96 -6.05 1.55 5.51
C GLY A 96 -5.18 0.63 6.37
N ASN A 97 -4.69 -0.43 5.73
CA ASN A 97 -3.92 -1.50 6.36
C ASN A 97 -2.43 -1.39 6.04
N ILE A 98 -1.60 -1.97 6.91
CA ILE A 98 -0.20 -2.29 6.61
C ILE A 98 -0.07 -3.80 6.48
N GLN A 99 0.15 -4.29 5.25
CA GLN A 99 0.20 -5.72 4.92
C GLN A 99 1.56 -6.09 4.32
N LEU A 100 2.39 -6.79 5.10
CA LEU A 100 3.77 -7.10 4.72
C LEU A 100 4.01 -8.59 4.74
N GLU A 101 4.25 -9.15 3.55
CA GLU A 101 4.38 -10.59 3.37
C GLU A 101 5.71 -11.01 2.75
N ARG A 102 6.19 -12.19 3.15
CA ARG A 102 7.31 -12.90 2.50
C ARG A 102 8.62 -12.10 2.37
N GLY A 103 8.80 -11.06 3.18
CA GLY A 103 9.93 -10.15 3.10
C GLY A 103 10.93 -10.28 4.25
N GLY A 104 11.86 -9.32 4.25
CA GLY A 104 12.98 -9.25 5.18
C GLY A 104 12.69 -8.40 6.41
N VAL A 105 13.42 -7.29 6.52
CA VAL A 105 13.40 -6.39 7.67
C VAL A 105 12.12 -5.58 7.71
N ILE A 106 11.48 -5.50 8.88
CA ILE A 106 10.27 -4.71 9.09
C ILE A 106 10.48 -3.83 10.33
N SER A 107 10.13 -2.54 10.23
CA SER A 107 10.13 -1.61 11.36
C SER A 107 8.90 -0.72 11.30
N LEU A 108 7.90 -1.01 12.11
CA LEU A 108 6.67 -0.23 12.25
C LEU A 108 6.68 0.45 13.62
N THR A 109 6.97 1.75 13.64
CA THR A 109 7.18 2.50 14.89
C THR A 109 6.34 3.77 14.97
N ALA A 110 5.59 3.91 16.07
CA ALA A 110 4.84 5.14 16.38
C ALA A 110 3.88 5.57 15.27
N ASN A 111 3.24 4.61 14.58
CA ASN A 111 2.26 4.90 13.55
C ASN A 111 0.83 4.87 14.10
N ARG A 112 -0.07 5.60 13.43
CA ARG A 112 -1.52 5.38 13.55
C ARG A 112 -1.98 4.62 12.31
N VAL A 113 -2.67 3.51 12.53
CA VAL A 113 -3.22 2.65 11.48
C VAL A 113 -4.69 2.44 11.80
N ASP A 114 -5.58 2.93 10.94
CA ASP A 114 -7.03 2.82 11.20
C ASP A 114 -7.55 1.42 10.82
N GLY A 115 -6.86 0.71 9.91
CA GLY A 115 -7.08 -0.71 9.63
C GLY A 115 -6.21 -1.66 10.48
N ASP A 116 -5.84 -2.79 9.88
CA ASP A 116 -5.01 -3.84 10.47
C ASP A 116 -3.51 -3.63 10.19
N ILE A 117 -2.67 -4.16 11.08
CA ILE A 117 -1.27 -4.47 10.78
C ILE A 117 -1.12 -5.99 10.65
N GLN A 118 -0.72 -6.45 9.47
CA GLN A 118 -0.61 -7.87 9.12
C GLN A 118 0.82 -8.19 8.64
N LEU A 119 1.54 -8.98 9.45
CA LEU A 119 2.88 -9.47 9.11
C LEU A 119 2.85 -10.98 8.90
N PHE A 120 2.94 -11.44 7.66
CA PHE A 120 2.82 -12.87 7.35
C PHE A 120 4.02 -13.45 6.61
N SER A 121 4.48 -14.60 7.10
CA SER A 121 5.46 -15.44 6.41
C SER A 121 6.76 -14.72 6.05
N ASN A 122 7.21 -13.72 6.81
CA ASN A 122 8.45 -12.99 6.57
C ASN A 122 9.65 -13.79 7.13
N PRO A 123 10.46 -14.46 6.28
CA PRO A 123 11.33 -15.56 6.73
C PRO A 123 12.70 -15.10 7.25
N THR A 124 13.11 -13.86 6.99
CA THR A 124 14.45 -13.36 7.32
C THR A 124 14.39 -11.91 7.84
N GLY A 125 15.44 -11.44 8.52
CA GLY A 125 15.52 -10.06 8.99
C GLY A 125 14.72 -9.76 10.26
N ARG A 126 15.10 -8.70 10.98
CA ARG A 126 14.44 -8.29 12.22
C ARG A 126 13.09 -7.63 11.93
N LYS A 127 12.07 -7.98 12.71
CA LYS A 127 10.74 -7.34 12.69
C LYS A 127 10.52 -6.62 14.02
N VAL A 128 10.38 -5.30 13.97
CA VAL A 128 10.07 -4.47 15.13
C VAL A 128 8.70 -3.83 14.92
N VAL A 129 7.79 -4.05 15.86
CA VAL A 129 6.46 -3.43 15.89
C VAL A 129 6.28 -2.77 17.24
N SER A 130 6.40 -1.44 17.31
CA SER A 130 6.47 -0.74 18.59
C SER A 130 5.73 0.59 18.60
N GLY A 131 4.96 0.84 19.66
CA GLY A 131 4.32 2.14 19.88
C GLY A 131 3.24 2.51 18.87
N ASN A 132 2.67 1.55 18.13
CA ASN A 132 1.63 1.83 17.15
C ASN A 132 0.26 1.94 17.82
N ILE A 133 -0.62 2.74 17.23
CA ILE A 133 -2.06 2.79 17.54
C ILE A 133 -2.76 2.13 16.35
N VAL A 134 -3.50 1.06 16.60
CA VAL A 134 -4.16 0.25 15.58
C VAL A 134 -5.64 0.13 15.93
N ASP A 135 -6.52 0.64 15.07
CA ASP A 135 -7.97 0.56 15.31
C ASP A 135 -8.54 -0.81 14.89
N GLY A 136 -7.87 -1.51 13.97
CA GLY A 136 -8.10 -2.92 13.67
C GLY A 136 -7.30 -3.88 14.58
N ASN A 137 -6.80 -4.95 13.98
CA ASN A 137 -6.04 -6.03 14.60
C ASN A 137 -4.53 -5.90 14.33
N LEU A 138 -3.73 -6.50 15.21
CA LEU A 138 -2.31 -6.70 15.01
C LEU A 138 -2.03 -8.21 14.89
N GLN A 139 -1.81 -8.68 13.66
CA GLN A 139 -1.73 -10.09 13.32
C GLN A 139 -0.36 -10.46 12.78
N CYS A 140 0.28 -11.48 13.38
CA CYS A 140 1.62 -11.88 13.00
C CYS A 140 1.76 -13.39 12.96
N LYS A 141 1.87 -13.95 11.76
CA LYS A 141 1.88 -15.40 11.53
C LYS A 141 3.08 -15.82 10.71
N ALA A 142 3.71 -16.93 11.11
CA ALA A 142 4.81 -17.56 10.38
C ALA A 142 6.04 -16.67 10.08
N ASN A 143 6.27 -15.60 10.84
CA ASN A 143 7.47 -14.78 10.71
C ASN A 143 8.66 -15.43 11.42
N ARG A 144 9.85 -15.34 10.80
CA ARG A 144 11.11 -15.83 11.37
C ARG A 144 12.21 -14.78 11.21
N PRO A 145 12.91 -14.37 12.28
CA PRO A 145 12.48 -14.48 13.68
C PRO A 145 11.07 -13.88 13.92
N ALA A 146 10.43 -14.25 15.02
CA ALA A 146 9.15 -13.66 15.43
C ALA A 146 9.30 -12.14 15.65
N PRO A 147 8.23 -11.34 15.45
CA PRO A 147 8.30 -9.91 15.69
C PRO A 147 8.51 -9.58 17.17
N ILE A 148 9.33 -8.56 17.43
CA ILE A 148 9.58 -8.02 18.75
C ILE A 148 9.06 -6.58 18.84
N GLY A 149 8.93 -6.07 20.06
CA GLY A 149 8.49 -4.72 20.32
C GLY A 149 7.59 -4.64 21.54
N GLY A 150 6.76 -3.61 21.59
CA GLY A 150 5.89 -3.35 22.72
C GLY A 150 5.13 -2.03 22.59
N LYS A 151 4.33 -1.70 23.59
CA LYS A 151 3.59 -0.42 23.67
C LYS A 151 2.61 -0.21 22.50
N ASN A 152 2.18 -1.27 21.83
CA ASN A 152 1.14 -1.16 20.81
C ASN A 152 -0.23 -1.07 21.49
N ARG A 153 -1.04 -0.08 21.11
CA ARG A 153 -2.43 0.07 21.52
C ARG A 153 -3.31 -0.41 20.38
N VAL A 154 -4.01 -1.50 20.57
CA VAL A 154 -4.80 -2.17 19.53
C VAL A 154 -6.24 -2.25 20.02
N LYS A 155 -7.20 -1.73 19.24
CA LYS A 155 -8.62 -1.76 19.59
C LYS A 155 -9.24 -3.12 19.30
N GLY A 156 -8.82 -3.77 18.21
CA GLY A 156 -9.08 -5.18 17.96
C GLY A 156 -8.14 -6.09 18.77
N ASN A 157 -7.76 -7.22 18.18
CA ASN A 157 -6.96 -8.24 18.87
C ASN A 157 -5.49 -8.21 18.47
N LYS A 158 -4.63 -8.71 19.37
CA LYS A 158 -3.26 -9.08 19.05
C LYS A 158 -3.16 -10.58 18.92
N GLU A 159 -2.74 -11.05 17.75
CA GLU A 159 -2.85 -12.46 17.40
C GLU A 159 -1.48 -13.11 17.20
N ASP A 160 -1.45 -14.44 17.40
CA ASP A 160 -0.31 -15.31 17.10
C ASP A 160 1.01 -14.85 17.72
N GLN A 161 2.00 -14.50 16.89
CA GLN A 161 3.33 -14.08 17.33
C GLN A 161 3.31 -12.66 17.90
N CYS A 162 2.25 -11.89 17.64
CA CYS A 162 2.09 -10.52 18.12
C CYS A 162 1.25 -10.41 19.39
N ARG A 163 0.75 -11.52 19.94
CA ARG A 163 -0.11 -11.55 21.15
C ARG A 163 0.49 -10.88 22.40
N ARG A 164 1.82 -10.65 22.42
CA ARG A 164 2.55 -10.05 23.55
C ARG A 164 3.11 -8.64 23.25
N LEU A 165 2.86 -8.07 22.07
CA LEU A 165 3.41 -6.75 21.67
C LEU A 165 2.53 -5.57 22.10
#